data_AF-A0A934G8P5-F1
#
_entry.id   AF-A0A934G8P5-F1
#
_cell.length_a   1.000
_cell.length_b   1.000
_cell.length_c   1.000
_cell.angle_alpha   90.00
_cell.angle_beta   90.00
_cell.angle_gamma   90.00
#
_symmetry.space_group_name_H-M   'P 1'
#
loop_
_entity.id
_entity.type
_entity.pdbx_description
1 polymer ?
#
loop_
_entity_poly.entity_id
_entity_poly.type
_entity_poly.pdbx_seq_one_letter_code
_entity_poly.pdbx_strand_id
1 'polypeptide(L)'
;MTDDVRKKISQKYCPRFGQIAVEFGFINEAQLAEALARQVHQELDGQGHRLLGEILFEKEWMSAPQIDQVMTALFKHMREEEK
;
A
#
# COMPACT_ATOMS: atom_id res chain seq x y z
N MET A 1 -5.23 1.20 20.20
CA MET A 1 -4.09 0.25 20.13
C MET A 1 -3.87 -0.33 18.71
N THR A 2 -4.71 -0.01 17.71
CA THR A 2 -4.61 -0.56 16.33
C THR A 2 -3.81 0.31 15.37
N ASP A 3 -3.82 1.63 15.55
CA ASP A 3 -3.30 2.58 14.56
C ASP A 3 -1.77 2.63 14.53
N ASP A 4 -1.11 2.50 15.68
CA ASP A 4 0.36 2.46 15.76
C ASP A 4 0.96 1.28 15.00
N VAL A 5 0.28 0.12 15.02
CA VAL A 5 0.71 -1.07 14.27
C VAL A 5 0.53 -0.84 12.77
N ARG A 6 -0.63 -0.33 12.35
CA ARG A 6 -0.92 0.02 10.94
C ARG A 6 0.09 1.03 10.39
N LYS A 7 0.42 2.06 11.18
CA LYS A 7 1.39 3.09 10.82
C LYS A 7 2.80 2.53 10.62
N LYS A 8 3.28 1.69 11.55
CA LYS A 8 4.59 1.02 11.42
C LYS A 8 4.66 0.14 10.18
N ILE A 9 3.61 -0.65 9.92
CA ILE A 9 3.50 -1.51 8.73
C ILE A 9 3.54 -0.65 7.47
N SER A 10 2.76 0.42 7.41
CA SER A 10 2.73 1.31 6.25
C SER A 10 4.07 1.99 6.02
N GLN A 11 4.73 2.51 7.04
CA GLN A 11 6.04 3.14 6.88
C GLN A 11 7.08 2.18 6.33
N LYS A 12 7.03 0.91 6.75
CA LYS A 12 7.98 -0.11 6.29
C LYS A 12 7.68 -0.61 4.87
N TYR A 13 6.41 -0.75 4.49
CA TYR A 13 6.04 -1.49 3.28
C TYR A 13 5.36 -0.67 2.19
N CYS A 14 4.77 0.49 2.50
CA CYS A 14 4.01 1.30 1.54
C CYS A 14 4.82 1.69 0.28
N PRO A 15 6.08 2.16 0.37
CA PRO A 15 6.84 2.58 -0.81
C PRO A 15 6.99 1.44 -1.83
N ARG A 16 7.39 0.25 -1.34
CA ARG A 16 7.62 -0.91 -2.21
C ARG A 16 6.34 -1.55 -2.67
N PHE A 17 5.28 -1.54 -1.86
CA PHE A 17 3.96 -1.98 -2.28
C PHE A 17 3.48 -1.17 -3.48
N GLY A 18 3.54 0.17 -3.39
CA GLY A 18 3.12 1.07 -4.46
C GLY A 18 3.92 0.85 -5.74
N GLN A 19 5.24 0.73 -5.62
CA GLN A 19 6.12 0.45 -6.76
C GLN A 19 5.77 -0.87 -7.46
N ILE A 20 5.65 -1.97 -6.72
CA ILE A 20 5.30 -3.29 -7.29
C ILE A 20 3.92 -3.25 -7.96
N ALA A 21 2.94 -2.55 -7.37
CA ALA A 21 1.60 -2.43 -7.96
C ALA A 21 1.62 -1.71 -9.33
N VAL A 22 2.50 -0.71 -9.50
CA VAL A 22 2.74 -0.03 -10.78
C VAL A 22 3.49 -0.95 -11.75
N GLU A 23 4.54 -1.63 -11.29
CA GLU A 23 5.32 -2.57 -12.11
C GLU A 23 4.47 -3.73 -12.65
N PHE A 24 3.49 -4.21 -11.87
CA PHE A 24 2.54 -5.24 -12.30
C PHE A 24 1.44 -4.69 -13.22
N GLY A 25 1.38 -3.37 -13.42
CA GLY A 25 0.38 -2.71 -14.26
C GLY A 25 -1.04 -2.72 -13.68
N PHE A 26 -1.20 -2.98 -12.38
CA PHE A 26 -2.50 -2.95 -11.71
C PHE A 26 -3.00 -1.53 -11.50
N ILE A 27 -2.08 -0.61 -11.26
CA ILE A 27 -2.34 0.83 -11.16
C ILE A 27 -1.30 1.58 -12.00
N ASN A 28 -1.61 2.82 -12.35
CA ASN A 28 -0.64 3.76 -12.91
C ASN A 28 -0.08 4.71 -11.84
N GLU A 29 0.93 5.50 -12.21
CA GLU A 29 1.57 6.47 -11.31
C GLU A 29 0.60 7.53 -10.76
N ALA A 30 -0.37 7.96 -11.56
CA ALA A 30 -1.36 8.96 -11.15
C ALA A 30 -2.30 8.40 -10.06
N GLN A 31 -2.75 7.15 -10.22
CA GLN A 31 -3.54 6.44 -9.22
C GLN A 31 -2.73 6.21 -7.93
N LEU A 32 -1.45 5.84 -8.04
CA LEU A 32 -0.57 5.72 -6.88
C LEU A 32 -0.43 7.05 -6.14
N ALA A 33 -0.18 8.14 -6.87
CA ALA A 33 -0.06 9.48 -6.28
C ALA A 33 -1.35 9.92 -5.57
N GLU A 34 -2.52 9.68 -6.18
CA GLU A 34 -3.80 10.00 -5.57
C GLU A 34 -4.04 9.17 -4.30
N ALA A 35 -3.74 7.87 -4.32
CA ALA A 35 -3.93 7.00 -3.17
C ALA A 35 -3.02 7.40 -1.98
N LEU A 36 -1.77 7.78 -2.26
CA LEU A 36 -0.84 8.31 -1.25
C LEU A 36 -1.33 9.65 -0.68
N ALA A 37 -1.80 10.56 -1.53
CA ALA A 37 -2.35 11.85 -1.08
C ALA A 37 -3.57 11.65 -0.17
N ARG A 38 -4.46 10.72 -0.52
CA ARG A 38 -5.63 10.35 0.32
C ARG A 38 -5.21 9.76 1.66
N GLN A 39 -4.21 8.87 1.67
CA GLN A 39 -3.68 8.27 2.89
C GLN A 39 -3.21 9.34 3.88
N VAL A 40 -2.44 10.32 3.39
CA VAL A 40 -1.95 11.45 4.19
C VAL A 40 -3.10 12.33 4.67
N HIS A 41 -4.03 12.70 3.77
CA HIS A 41 -5.14 13.58 4.13
C HIS A 41 -6.02 12.98 5.23
N GLN A 42 -6.33 11.68 5.14
CA GLN A 42 -7.13 10.99 6.14
C GLN A 42 -6.42 10.84 7.49
N GLU A 43 -5.10 10.67 7.48
CA GLU A 43 -4.31 10.69 8.71
C GLU A 43 -4.36 12.06 9.39
N LEU A 44 -4.28 13.15 8.61
CA LEU A 44 -4.39 14.53 9.12
C LEU A 44 -5.80 14.86 9.65
N ASP A 45 -6.85 14.31 9.03
CA ASP A 45 -8.25 14.48 9.45
C ASP A 45 -8.60 13.64 10.70
N GLY A 46 -7.65 12.89 11.25
CA GLY A 46 -7.85 12.06 12.45
C GLY A 46 -8.66 10.79 12.19
N GLN A 47 -8.78 10.35 10.93
CA GLN A 47 -9.47 9.10 10.56
C GLN A 47 -8.65 7.83 10.80
N GLY A 48 -7.45 7.99 11.38
CA GLY A 48 -6.51 6.90 11.63
C GLY A 48 -5.69 6.51 10.40
N HIS A 49 -4.66 5.68 10.62
CA HIS A 49 -3.74 5.27 9.55
C HIS A 49 -4.34 4.14 8.70
N ARG A 50 -4.62 4.41 7.42
CA ARG A 50 -5.11 3.40 6.47
C ARG A 50 -3.97 2.79 5.66
N LEU A 51 -4.08 1.54 5.25
CA LEU A 51 -3.09 0.90 4.39
C LEU A 51 -3.31 1.28 2.93
N LEU A 52 -2.24 1.43 2.16
CA LEU A 52 -2.34 1.80 0.74
C LEU A 52 -3.20 0.80 -0.06
N GLY A 53 -3.04 -0.50 0.19
CA GLY A 53 -3.86 -1.54 -0.44
C GLY A 53 -5.35 -1.44 -0.13
N GLU A 54 -5.73 -1.00 1.08
CA GLU A 54 -7.14 -0.78 1.43
C GLU A 54 -7.74 0.37 0.61
N ILE A 55 -6.99 1.48 0.46
CA ILE A 55 -7.41 2.64 -0.34
C ILE A 55 -7.59 2.25 -1.82
N LEU A 56 -6.66 1.47 -2.36
CA LEU A 56 -6.70 1.02 -3.75
C LEU A 56 -7.85 0.02 -4.01
N PHE A 57 -8.19 -0.80 -3.01
CA PHE A 57 -9.33 -1.70 -3.05
C PHE A 57 -10.66 -0.94 -3.03
N GLU A 58 -10.83 -0.01 -2.09
CA GLU A 58 -12.03 0.83 -1.98
C GLU A 58 -12.29 1.66 -3.24
N LYS A 59 -11.23 1.99 -3.97
CA LYS A 59 -11.29 2.72 -5.24
C LYS A 59 -11.58 1.83 -6.45
N GLU A 60 -11.70 0.51 -6.25
CA GLU A 60 -11.83 -0.48 -7.32
C GLU A 60 -10.66 -0.44 -8.33
N TRP A 61 -9.53 0.17 -7.95
CA TRP A 61 -8.31 0.20 -8.77
C TRP A 61 -7.52 -1.10 -8.65
N MET A 62 -7.69 -1.80 -7.53
CA MET A 62 -7.15 -3.14 -7.34
C MET A 62 -8.19 -4.05 -6.72
N SER A 63 -8.22 -5.30 -7.19
CA SER A 63 -8.97 -6.39 -6.57
C SER A 63 -8.18 -7.05 -5.44
N ALA A 64 -8.86 -7.77 -4.54
CA ALA A 64 -8.21 -8.51 -3.48
C ALA A 64 -7.14 -9.51 -4.00
N PRO A 65 -7.38 -10.29 -5.07
CA PRO A 65 -6.34 -11.14 -5.66
C PRO A 65 -5.10 -10.38 -6.15
N GLN A 66 -5.28 -9.17 -6.71
CA GLN A 66 -4.14 -8.35 -7.14
C GLN A 66 -3.34 -7.82 -5.95
N ILE A 67 -4.02 -7.45 -4.86
CA ILE A 67 -3.35 -7.06 -3.61
C ILE A 67 -2.54 -8.23 -3.06
N ASP A 68 -3.10 -9.43 -3.04
CA ASP A 68 -2.39 -10.64 -2.58
C ASP A 68 -1.13 -10.92 -3.42
N GLN A 69 -1.20 -10.71 -4.74
CA GLN A 69 -0.03 -10.86 -5.63
C GLN A 69 1.07 -9.85 -5.30
N VAL A 70 0.71 -8.57 -5.06
CA VAL A 70 1.68 -7.54 -4.66
C VAL A 70 2.29 -7.86 -3.30
N MET A 71 1.48 -8.28 -2.31
CA MET A 71 1.97 -8.68 -0.99
C MET A 71 2.94 -9.87 -1.08
N THR A 72 2.62 -10.86 -1.92
CA THR A 72 3.48 -12.03 -2.16
C THR A 72 4.84 -11.62 -2.72
N ALA A 73 4.85 -10.72 -3.70
CA ALA A 73 6.08 -10.18 -4.29
C ALA A 73 6.88 -9.35 -3.27
N LEU A 74 6.21 -8.48 -2.51
CA LEU A 74 6.80 -7.68 -1.44
C LEU A 74 7.52 -8.55 -0.41
N PHE A 75 6.86 -9.62 0.08
CA PHE A 75 7.47 -10.54 1.03
C PHE A 75 8.63 -11.34 0.45
N LYS A 76 8.61 -11.63 -0.86
CA LYS A 76 9.72 -12.29 -1.53
C LYS A 76 10.97 -11.41 -1.55
N HIS A 77 10.83 -10.14 -1.96
CA HIS A 77 11.93 -9.18 -1.97
C HIS A 77 12.55 -8.98 -0.59
N MET A 78 11.74 -8.91 0.47
CA MET A 78 12.28 -8.73 1.83
C MET A 78 13.10 -9.92 2.33
N ARG A 79 12.76 -11.14 1.93
CA ARG A 79 13.57 -12.33 2.27
C ARG A 79 14.89 -12.39 1.52
N GLU A 80 14.99 -11.70 0.39
CA GLU A 80 16.20 -11.66 -0.43
C GLU A 80 17.17 -10.56 0.04
N GLU A 81 16.67 -9.46 0.62
CA GLU A 81 17.48 -8.37 1.17
C GLU A 81 18.11 -8.68 2.55
N GLU A 82 17.58 -9.66 3.28
CA GLU A 82 18.09 -10.08 4.59
C GLU A 82 19.20 -11.16 4.49
N LYS A 83 19.63 -11.53 3.27
CA LYS A 83 20.73 -12.48 3.00
C LYS A 83 22.00 -11.76 2.59
#